data_AF-A0A9W4E7X0-F1
#
_entry.id   AF-A0A9W4E7X0-F1
#
_cell.length_a   1.000
_cell.length_b   1.000
_cell.length_c   1.000
_cell.angle_alpha   90.00
_cell.angle_beta   90.00
_cell.angle_gamma   90.00
#
_symmetry.space_group_name_H-M   'P 1'
#
loop_
_entity.id
_entity.type
_entity.pdbx_description
1 polymer ?
#
loop_
_entity_poly.entity_id
_entity_poly.type
_entity_poly.pdbx_seq_one_letter_code
_entity_poly.pdbx_strand_id
1 'polypeptide(L)'
;MVMGQLLSAGRAYGTDGLDPGELLRSTNRLLVGLNTDLFATCCCARLDPETGLMRVATAGHPPPLIRGAAGDYADLRLDVGPPLGVDADYGYTDVGVPLEPGALLAFYTDGFLGGGTGRELDPDVIDTAVATSHGQLEEIGDQVVERTTGAPSTADDAALLLLRYEEPAATARRYMRRLEIPRRDLLGVERARHFLHGWLTAWSLGTVDDEAQLLLSEIVTNALVHADSDVDLRLRRYPGHLRVRSATANPHPAINVGTPGEDQAESGRGMMIVSALASAWGNSPSGRGKAVWFELPL
;
A
#
# COMPACT_ATOMS: atom_id res chain seq x y z
N MET A 1 -2.56 9.35 -23.34
CA MET A 1 -1.09 9.54 -23.24
C MET A 1 -0.65 10.51 -22.13
N VAL A 2 -1.51 11.42 -21.66
CA VAL A 2 -1.19 12.42 -20.61
C VAL A 2 -0.88 11.80 -19.24
N MET A 3 -1.67 10.80 -18.80
CA MET A 3 -1.42 10.13 -17.52
C MET A 3 -0.06 9.46 -17.43
N GLY A 4 0.44 8.89 -18.53
CA GLY A 4 1.78 8.30 -18.57
C GLY A 4 2.90 9.33 -18.38
N GLN A 5 2.71 10.54 -18.90
CA GLN A 5 3.67 11.65 -18.76
C GLN A 5 3.59 12.29 -17.36
N LEU A 6 2.39 12.49 -16.83
CA LEU A 6 2.16 12.97 -15.46
C LEU A 6 2.71 12.00 -14.41
N LEU A 7 2.44 10.70 -14.57
CA LEU A 7 3.00 9.66 -13.70
C LEU A 7 4.52 9.57 -13.80
N SER A 8 5.09 9.77 -14.99
CA SER A 8 6.55 9.75 -15.18
C SER A 8 7.22 10.98 -14.54
N ALA A 9 6.65 12.17 -14.74
CA ALA A 9 7.13 13.41 -14.12
C ALA A 9 6.98 13.37 -12.60
N GLY A 10 5.81 12.96 -12.10
CA GLY A 10 5.56 12.79 -10.67
C GLY A 10 6.51 11.77 -10.03
N ARG A 11 6.82 10.66 -10.71
CA ARG A 11 7.82 9.69 -10.23
C ARG A 11 9.24 10.27 -10.19
N ALA A 12 9.65 10.98 -11.24
CA ALA A 12 10.98 11.58 -11.32
C ALA A 12 11.19 12.67 -10.24
N TYR A 13 10.20 13.56 -10.06
CA TYR A 13 10.27 14.60 -9.04
C TYR A 13 10.06 14.08 -7.62
N GLY A 14 9.28 13.00 -7.46
CA GLY A 14 9.13 12.30 -6.20
C GLY A 14 10.42 11.63 -5.73
N THR A 15 11.27 11.14 -6.63
CA THR A 15 12.58 10.57 -6.28
C THR A 15 13.60 11.62 -5.84
N ASP A 16 13.43 12.89 -6.25
CA ASP A 16 14.32 14.00 -5.87
C ASP A 16 13.95 14.63 -4.50
N GLY A 17 12.88 14.14 -3.85
CA GLY A 17 12.50 14.58 -2.50
C GLY A 17 11.83 15.96 -2.44
N LEU A 18 11.30 16.46 -3.54
CA LEU A 18 10.60 17.76 -3.57
C LEU A 18 9.37 17.77 -2.66
N ASP A 19 9.06 18.94 -2.09
CA ASP A 19 7.81 19.16 -1.35
C ASP A 19 6.61 19.07 -2.32
N PRO A 20 5.44 18.57 -1.88
CA PRO A 20 4.29 18.36 -2.76
C PRO A 20 3.88 19.61 -3.54
N GLY A 21 3.91 20.81 -2.94
CA GLY A 21 3.58 22.05 -3.63
C GLY A 21 4.55 22.38 -4.76
N GLU A 22 5.84 22.11 -4.56
CA GLU A 22 6.87 22.31 -5.58
C GLU A 22 6.82 21.24 -6.68
N LEU A 23 6.50 20.00 -6.33
CA LEU A 23 6.24 18.93 -7.30
C LEU A 23 5.06 19.31 -8.22
N LEU A 24 3.95 19.77 -7.64
CA LEU A 24 2.78 20.22 -8.41
C LEU A 24 3.14 21.42 -9.28
N ARG A 25 3.88 22.40 -8.75
CA ARG A 25 4.33 23.58 -9.53
C ARG A 25 5.20 23.19 -10.73
N SER A 26 6.17 22.29 -10.52
CA SER A 26 7.05 21.80 -11.59
C SER A 26 6.27 21.02 -12.65
N THR A 27 5.34 20.17 -12.21
CA THR A 27 4.47 19.40 -13.10
C THR A 27 3.52 20.29 -13.89
N ASN A 28 2.95 21.33 -13.25
CA ASN A 28 2.10 22.31 -13.88
C ASN A 28 2.81 23.07 -15.00
N ARG A 29 4.03 23.57 -14.72
CA ARG A 29 4.87 24.26 -15.70
C ARG A 29 5.23 23.36 -16.87
N LEU A 30 5.52 22.08 -16.62
CA LEU A 30 5.76 21.11 -17.67
C LEU A 30 4.51 20.96 -18.56
N LEU A 31 3.33 20.75 -17.97
CA LEU A 31 2.07 20.60 -18.72
C LEU A 31 1.75 21.83 -19.57
N VAL A 32 1.84 23.04 -19.00
CA VAL A 32 1.61 24.27 -19.78
C VAL A 32 2.67 24.43 -20.88
N GLY A 33 3.92 24.10 -20.58
CA GLY A 33 5.02 24.16 -21.55
C GLY A 33 4.88 23.20 -22.74
N LEU A 34 4.11 22.11 -22.59
CA LEU A 34 3.75 21.22 -23.71
C LEU A 34 2.72 21.86 -24.67
N ASN A 35 2.16 23.02 -24.32
CA ASN A 35 1.20 23.80 -25.10
C ASN A 35 0.01 22.96 -25.60
N THR A 36 -0.55 22.17 -24.68
CA THR A 36 -1.73 21.35 -24.91
C THR A 36 -2.95 21.96 -24.23
N ASP A 37 -4.14 21.78 -24.79
CA ASP A 37 -5.42 22.15 -24.12
C ASP A 37 -5.82 21.18 -22.98
N LEU A 38 -4.84 20.44 -22.44
CA LEU A 38 -5.04 19.37 -21.47
C LEU A 38 -4.81 19.88 -20.06
N PHE A 39 -5.70 19.50 -19.14
CA PHE A 39 -5.57 19.77 -17.73
C PHE A 39 -5.75 18.48 -16.91
N ALA A 40 -5.27 18.48 -15.67
CA ALA A 40 -5.42 17.35 -14.76
C ALA A 40 -5.56 17.82 -13.31
N THR A 41 -6.44 17.15 -12.56
CA THR A 41 -6.47 17.31 -11.10
C THR A 41 -5.43 16.41 -10.46
N CYS A 42 -4.83 16.85 -9.36
CA CYS A 42 -3.84 16.05 -8.64
C CYS A 42 -3.85 16.38 -7.15
N CYS A 43 -3.88 15.36 -6.30
CA CYS A 43 -3.53 15.47 -4.89
C CYS A 43 -2.22 14.71 -4.66
N CYS A 44 -1.25 15.38 -4.05
CA CYS A 44 0.07 14.82 -3.79
C CYS A 44 0.36 14.94 -2.30
N ALA A 45 0.80 13.84 -1.70
CA ALA A 45 1.26 13.81 -0.33
C ALA A 45 2.63 13.15 -0.22
N ARG A 46 3.45 13.68 0.67
CA ARG A 46 4.73 13.09 1.07
C ARG A 46 4.69 12.84 2.57
N LEU A 47 4.78 11.58 2.95
CA LEU A 47 4.88 11.17 4.34
C LEU A 47 6.35 10.92 4.70
N ASP A 48 6.85 11.64 5.71
CA ASP A 48 8.05 11.21 6.43
C ASP A 48 7.64 10.12 7.42
N PRO A 49 7.99 8.85 7.15
CA PRO A 49 7.57 7.78 8.02
C PRO A 49 8.29 7.85 9.37
N GLU A 50 9.48 8.46 9.49
CA GLU A 50 10.26 8.52 10.74
C GLU A 50 9.69 9.53 11.75
N THR A 51 9.05 10.58 11.28
CA THR A 51 8.43 11.61 12.12
C THR A 51 6.91 11.53 12.15
N GLY A 52 6.30 10.83 11.18
CA GLY A 52 4.85 10.85 10.98
C GLY A 52 4.34 12.15 10.37
N LEU A 53 5.23 13.06 9.96
CA LEU A 53 4.84 14.32 9.33
C LEU A 53 4.49 14.06 7.86
N MET A 54 3.22 14.21 7.53
CA MET A 54 2.77 14.25 6.16
C MET A 54 2.74 15.71 5.68
N ARG A 55 3.25 15.97 4.48
CA ARG A 55 2.99 17.20 3.73
C ARG A 55 2.05 16.87 2.59
N VAL A 56 1.07 17.71 2.31
CA VAL A 56 0.07 17.48 1.27
C VAL A 56 -0.27 18.77 0.54
N ALA A 57 -0.39 18.71 -0.78
CA ALA A 57 -0.89 19.77 -1.63
C ALA A 57 -1.84 19.20 -2.67
N THR A 58 -2.71 20.06 -3.20
CA THR A 58 -3.66 19.70 -4.25
C THR A 58 -3.68 20.75 -5.36
N ALA A 59 -4.03 20.30 -6.56
CA ALA A 59 -4.30 21.09 -7.74
C ALA A 59 -5.65 20.63 -8.31
N GLY A 60 -6.73 21.36 -8.00
CA GLY A 60 -8.08 21.08 -8.46
C GLY A 60 -8.70 19.78 -7.92
N HIS A 61 -8.03 19.07 -7.00
CA HIS A 61 -8.48 17.78 -6.48
C HIS A 61 -9.00 17.90 -5.04
N PRO A 62 -9.99 17.10 -4.63
CA PRO A 62 -10.45 17.09 -3.24
C PRO A 62 -9.33 16.76 -2.23
N PRO A 63 -9.34 17.34 -1.02
CA PRO A 63 -8.48 16.92 0.07
C PRO A 63 -8.68 15.44 0.44
N PRO A 64 -7.61 14.71 0.83
CA PRO A 64 -7.77 13.37 1.36
C PRO A 64 -8.45 13.40 2.73
N LEU A 65 -9.20 12.35 3.05
CA LEU A 65 -9.70 12.16 4.42
C LEU A 65 -8.58 11.58 5.28
N ILE A 66 -8.45 12.12 6.50
CA ILE A 66 -7.52 11.61 7.52
C ILE A 66 -8.33 11.33 8.77
N ARG A 67 -8.52 10.06 9.07
CA ARG A 67 -9.23 9.58 10.25
C ARG A 67 -8.23 9.16 11.32
N GLY A 68 -8.31 9.76 12.50
CA GLY A 68 -7.54 9.38 13.68
C GLY A 68 -7.92 7.99 14.20
N ALA A 69 -7.07 7.42 15.07
CA ALA A 69 -7.34 6.13 15.69
C ALA A 69 -8.61 6.15 16.56
N ALA A 70 -8.91 7.31 17.17
CA ALA A 70 -10.12 7.53 17.96
C ALA A 70 -11.39 7.74 17.11
N GLY A 71 -11.25 7.90 15.79
CA GLY A 71 -12.37 8.11 14.85
C GLY A 71 -12.72 9.57 14.57
N ASP A 72 -11.95 10.51 15.10
CA ASP A 72 -11.99 11.91 14.69
C ASP A 72 -11.36 12.11 13.31
N TYR A 73 -11.75 13.16 12.58
CA TYR A 73 -11.18 13.51 11.28
C TYR A 73 -10.38 14.81 11.37
N ALA A 74 -9.23 14.84 10.71
CA ALA A 74 -8.40 16.05 10.65
C ALA A 74 -9.07 17.10 9.75
N ASP A 75 -9.14 18.35 10.23
CA ASP A 75 -9.55 19.51 9.44
C ASP A 75 -8.39 19.94 8.52
N LEU A 76 -8.35 19.35 7.33
CA LEU A 76 -7.29 19.58 6.35
C LEU A 76 -7.60 20.79 5.46
N ARG A 77 -7.22 21.97 5.93
CA ARG A 77 -7.42 23.24 5.20
C ARG A 77 -6.38 23.42 4.10
N LEU A 78 -6.67 22.85 2.94
CA LEU A 78 -5.88 23.02 1.72
C LEU A 78 -6.47 24.11 0.83
N ASP A 79 -5.59 24.89 0.20
CA ASP A 79 -5.95 25.65 -0.98
C ASP A 79 -6.01 24.68 -2.16
N VAL A 80 -7.22 24.43 -2.68
CA VAL A 80 -7.43 23.46 -3.77
C VAL A 80 -6.75 23.93 -5.05
N GLY A 81 -6.70 25.23 -5.29
CA GLY A 81 -6.15 25.81 -6.52
C GLY A 81 -6.81 25.33 -7.81
N PRO A 82 -6.35 25.82 -8.97
CA PRO A 82 -6.79 25.33 -10.27
C PRO A 82 -6.18 23.95 -10.58
N PRO A 83 -6.77 23.19 -11.52
CA PRO A 83 -6.12 22.02 -12.10
C PRO A 83 -4.78 22.36 -12.75
N LEU A 84 -3.87 21.38 -12.80
CA LEU A 84 -2.60 21.50 -13.52
C LEU A 84 -2.87 21.75 -15.01
N GLY A 85 -2.08 22.60 -15.66
CA GLY A 85 -2.21 22.96 -17.07
C GLY A 85 -3.06 24.21 -17.32
N VAL A 86 -3.71 24.78 -16.31
CA VAL A 86 -4.60 25.95 -16.46
C VAL A 86 -3.87 27.29 -16.32
N ASP A 87 -3.03 27.44 -15.30
CA ASP A 87 -2.28 28.66 -15.01
C ASP A 87 -0.84 28.29 -14.63
N ALA A 88 0.13 28.59 -15.51
CA ALA A 88 1.54 28.22 -15.33
C ALA A 88 2.20 28.88 -14.11
N ASP A 89 1.69 30.04 -13.69
CA ASP A 89 2.27 30.86 -12.63
C ASP A 89 1.61 30.60 -11.26
N TYR A 90 0.55 29.80 -11.24
CA TYR A 90 -0.11 29.43 -9.99
C TYR A 90 0.83 28.67 -9.05
N GLY A 91 0.93 29.15 -7.81
CA GLY A 91 1.72 28.55 -6.75
C GLY A 91 0.87 27.61 -5.89
N TYR A 92 1.18 26.32 -5.91
CA TYR A 92 0.58 25.34 -5.01
C TYR A 92 1.31 25.36 -3.66
N THR A 93 0.54 25.51 -2.58
CA THR A 93 1.06 25.51 -1.20
C THR A 93 0.72 24.18 -0.54
N ASP A 94 1.71 23.54 0.05
CA ASP A 94 1.52 22.32 0.82
C ASP A 94 1.36 22.61 2.33
N VAL A 95 0.52 21.81 2.98
CA VAL A 95 0.24 21.87 4.41
C VAL A 95 0.84 20.66 5.10
N GLY A 96 1.49 20.89 6.25
CA GLY A 96 2.02 19.84 7.11
C GLY A 96 0.96 19.36 8.11
N VAL A 97 0.75 18.05 8.18
CA VAL A 97 -0.17 17.38 9.09
C VAL A 97 0.61 16.29 9.85
N PRO A 98 0.73 16.39 11.19
CA PRO A 98 1.27 15.29 11.98
C PRO A 98 0.25 14.15 12.01
N LEU A 99 0.68 12.93 11.68
CA LEU A 99 -0.14 11.73 11.77
C LEU A 99 0.12 11.02 13.10
N GLU A 100 -0.96 10.65 13.78
CA GLU A 100 -0.89 9.79 14.95
C GLU A 100 -0.88 8.30 14.54
N PRO A 101 -0.15 7.43 15.26
CA PRO A 101 -0.25 5.98 15.11
C PRO A 101 -1.71 5.50 15.09
N GLY A 102 -2.03 4.64 14.12
CA GLY A 102 -3.39 4.16 13.84
C GLY A 102 -4.18 5.03 12.86
N ALA A 103 -3.69 6.21 12.46
CA ALA A 103 -4.39 7.07 11.51
C ALA A 103 -4.59 6.38 10.15
N LEU A 104 -5.81 6.49 9.61
CA LEU A 104 -6.21 6.00 8.30
C LEU A 104 -6.35 7.17 7.33
N LEU A 105 -5.64 7.11 6.20
CA LEU A 105 -5.69 8.11 5.14
C LEU A 105 -6.42 7.52 3.94
N ALA A 106 -7.34 8.29 3.36
CA ALA A 106 -8.07 7.92 2.16
C ALA A 106 -7.90 9.00 1.07
N PHE A 107 -7.24 8.63 -0.01
CA PHE A 107 -7.19 9.40 -1.26
C PHE A 107 -8.15 8.75 -2.25
N TYR A 108 -8.96 9.55 -2.93
CA TYR A 108 -10.01 9.07 -3.80
C TYR A 108 -10.14 9.96 -5.03
N THR A 109 -10.53 9.40 -6.16
CA THR A 109 -10.89 10.20 -7.34
C THR A 109 -12.35 10.65 -7.27
N ASP A 110 -12.69 11.61 -8.10
CA ASP A 110 -14.04 12.16 -8.29
C ASP A 110 -15.09 11.11 -8.69
N GLY A 111 -14.67 9.97 -9.24
CA GLY A 111 -15.54 8.79 -9.44
C GLY A 111 -16.26 8.31 -8.16
N PHE A 112 -15.77 8.66 -6.97
CA PHE A 112 -16.42 8.37 -5.68
C PHE A 112 -17.41 9.45 -5.22
N LEU A 113 -17.51 10.58 -5.89
CA LEU A 113 -18.30 11.74 -5.44
C LEU A 113 -19.77 11.73 -5.90
N GLY A 114 -20.21 10.64 -6.54
CA GLY A 114 -21.58 10.29 -6.89
C GLY A 114 -22.60 11.44 -6.94
N GLY A 115 -22.65 12.20 -8.04
CA GLY A 115 -23.78 13.05 -8.50
C GLY A 115 -24.39 14.11 -7.55
N GLY A 116 -24.00 14.16 -6.28
CA GLY A 116 -24.49 15.10 -5.29
C GLY A 116 -23.73 16.43 -5.32
N THR A 117 -24.14 17.37 -4.47
CA THR A 117 -23.44 18.66 -4.30
C THR A 117 -22.18 18.54 -3.44
N GLY A 118 -21.90 17.35 -2.89
CA GLY A 118 -20.71 17.07 -2.09
C GLY A 118 -19.47 16.92 -2.96
N ARG A 119 -18.38 17.59 -2.57
CA ARG A 119 -17.07 17.49 -3.25
C ARG A 119 -16.09 16.55 -2.54
N GLU A 120 -16.57 15.83 -1.54
CA GLU A 120 -15.76 14.99 -0.67
C GLU A 120 -16.44 13.65 -0.42
N LEU A 121 -15.64 12.61 -0.22
CA LEU A 121 -16.11 11.29 0.19
C LEU A 121 -16.76 11.42 1.57
N ASP A 122 -17.92 10.77 1.77
CA ASP A 122 -18.62 10.82 3.05
C ASP A 122 -17.84 10.06 4.15
N PRO A 123 -17.43 10.72 5.25
CA PRO A 123 -16.78 10.08 6.38
C PRO A 123 -17.54 8.87 6.93
N ASP A 124 -18.88 8.88 6.91
CA ASP A 124 -19.71 7.80 7.44
C ASP A 124 -19.47 6.46 6.69
N VAL A 125 -19.10 6.53 5.40
CA VAL A 125 -18.76 5.35 4.60
C VAL A 125 -17.46 4.71 5.10
N ILE A 126 -16.45 5.53 5.40
CA ILE A 126 -15.17 5.06 5.97
C ILE A 126 -15.40 4.48 7.36
N ASP A 127 -16.14 5.18 8.24
CA ASP A 127 -16.39 4.72 9.60
C ASP A 127 -17.11 3.38 9.64
N THR A 128 -18.12 3.23 8.80
CA THR A 128 -18.87 1.98 8.76
C THR A 128 -18.01 0.83 8.23
N ALA A 129 -17.15 1.08 7.23
CA ALA A 129 -16.22 0.06 6.73
C ALA A 129 -15.21 -0.35 7.81
N VAL A 130 -14.59 0.63 8.50
CA VAL A 130 -13.64 0.37 9.59
C VAL A 130 -14.27 -0.48 10.70
N ALA A 131 -15.53 -0.21 11.07
CA ALA A 131 -16.22 -0.94 12.13
C ALA A 131 -16.44 -2.43 11.82
N THR A 132 -16.50 -2.81 10.54
CA THR A 132 -16.83 -4.18 10.11
C THR A 132 -15.68 -4.97 9.50
N SER A 133 -14.50 -4.37 9.30
CA SER A 133 -13.37 -4.97 8.57
C SER A 133 -12.24 -5.52 9.45
N HIS A 134 -12.47 -5.71 10.76
CA HIS A 134 -11.49 -6.28 11.71
C HIS A 134 -10.05 -5.71 11.63
N GLY A 135 -9.90 -4.47 11.15
CA GLY A 135 -8.61 -3.83 10.94
C GLY A 135 -7.89 -4.16 9.62
N GLN A 136 -8.43 -4.93 8.69
CA GLN A 136 -7.81 -5.18 7.38
C GLN A 136 -8.10 -4.03 6.40
N LEU A 137 -7.07 -3.49 5.74
CA LEU A 137 -7.22 -2.34 4.84
C LEU A 137 -7.93 -2.70 3.53
N GLU A 138 -7.69 -3.90 3.02
CA GLU A 138 -8.30 -4.41 1.81
C GLU A 138 -9.82 -4.54 1.98
N GLU A 139 -10.26 -5.14 3.09
CA GLU A 139 -11.69 -5.24 3.41
C GLU A 139 -12.35 -3.87 3.59
N ILE A 140 -11.65 -2.89 4.18
CA ILE A 140 -12.15 -1.51 4.27
C ILE A 140 -12.31 -0.94 2.86
N GLY A 141 -11.30 -1.10 2.00
CA GLY A 141 -11.31 -0.60 0.63
C GLY A 141 -12.46 -1.18 -0.18
N ASP A 142 -12.64 -2.51 -0.14
CA ASP A 142 -13.72 -3.21 -0.86
C ASP A 142 -15.10 -2.70 -0.42
N GLN A 143 -15.31 -2.51 0.88
CA GLN A 143 -16.57 -2.00 1.41
C GLN A 143 -16.81 -0.53 1.04
N VAL A 144 -15.79 0.30 1.04
CA VAL A 144 -15.90 1.72 0.64
C VAL A 144 -16.27 1.80 -0.85
N VAL A 145 -15.63 1.00 -1.70
CA VAL A 145 -15.95 0.90 -3.12
C VAL A 145 -17.39 0.45 -3.30
N GLU A 146 -17.78 -0.69 -2.73
CA GLU A 146 -19.12 -1.28 -2.89
C GLU A 146 -20.24 -0.33 -2.45
N ARG A 147 -20.04 0.42 -1.36
CA ARG A 147 -21.05 1.34 -0.82
C ARG A 147 -21.15 2.65 -1.60
N THR A 148 -20.07 3.06 -2.28
CA THR A 148 -20.02 4.34 -3.00
C THR A 148 -20.38 4.17 -4.47
N THR A 149 -19.98 3.06 -5.09
CA THR A 149 -20.33 2.74 -6.48
C THR A 149 -21.64 1.96 -6.51
N GLY A 150 -22.77 2.66 -6.47
CA GLY A 150 -24.07 2.08 -6.81
C GLY A 150 -24.14 1.56 -8.25
N ALA A 151 -25.24 0.88 -8.60
CA ALA A 151 -25.50 0.24 -9.91
C ALA A 151 -25.00 1.04 -11.14
N PRO A 152 -24.59 0.35 -12.24
CA PRO A 152 -23.71 0.89 -13.27
C PRO A 152 -24.43 1.93 -14.13
N SER A 153 -24.46 3.18 -13.68
CA SER A 153 -24.84 4.32 -14.49
C SER A 153 -23.72 5.34 -14.45
N THR A 154 -22.91 5.33 -15.53
CA THR A 154 -22.03 6.43 -15.96
C THR A 154 -21.08 7.00 -14.89
N ALA A 155 -20.43 6.15 -14.10
CA ALA A 155 -19.39 6.59 -13.18
C ALA A 155 -18.06 6.81 -13.92
N ASP A 156 -17.41 7.95 -13.71
CA ASP A 156 -16.01 8.19 -14.04
C ASP A 156 -15.10 7.13 -13.40
N ASP A 157 -13.84 7.03 -13.88
CA ASP A 157 -12.84 6.12 -13.30
C ASP A 157 -12.66 6.39 -11.79
N ALA A 158 -13.11 5.44 -10.97
CA ALA A 158 -13.03 5.48 -9.52
C ALA A 158 -11.75 4.77 -9.04
N ALA A 159 -10.85 5.49 -8.36
CA ALA A 159 -9.70 4.92 -7.66
C ALA A 159 -9.67 5.35 -6.19
N LEU A 160 -9.41 4.41 -5.28
CA LEU A 160 -9.24 4.61 -3.85
C LEU A 160 -7.86 4.11 -3.42
N LEU A 161 -7.14 4.92 -2.64
CA LEU A 161 -5.88 4.56 -2.02
C LEU A 161 -6.01 4.76 -0.51
N LEU A 162 -5.94 3.65 0.23
CA LEU A 162 -5.95 3.62 1.68
C LEU A 162 -4.54 3.41 2.23
N LEU A 163 -4.17 4.18 3.25
CA LEU A 163 -2.94 3.98 4.00
C LEU A 163 -3.24 4.02 5.50
N ARG A 164 -2.65 3.10 6.27
CA ARG A 164 -2.63 3.21 7.73
C ARG A 164 -1.23 3.55 8.20
N TYR A 165 -1.12 4.62 8.98
CA TYR A 165 0.13 4.97 9.65
C TYR A 165 0.21 4.23 10.98
N GLU A 166 1.08 3.22 11.09
CA GLU A 166 1.09 2.35 12.28
C GLU A 166 2.07 2.81 13.35
N GLU A 167 3.29 3.25 13.02
CA GLU A 167 4.27 3.86 13.94
C GLU A 167 5.41 4.51 13.15
N PRO A 168 6.20 5.43 13.76
CA PRO A 168 7.33 6.04 13.08
C PRO A 168 8.43 5.05 12.68
N ALA A 169 9.00 5.22 11.48
CA ALA A 169 9.96 4.31 10.87
C ALA A 169 11.27 4.14 11.65
N ALA A 170 11.65 5.04 12.55
CA ALA A 170 12.78 4.79 13.45
C ALA A 170 12.51 3.60 14.39
N THR A 171 11.25 3.43 14.80
CA THR A 171 10.75 2.30 15.57
C THR A 171 10.40 1.13 14.63
N ALA A 172 9.75 1.38 13.50
CA ALA A 172 9.42 0.32 12.53
C ALA A 172 10.68 -0.33 11.89
N ARG A 173 11.78 0.42 11.68
CA ARG A 173 13.08 -0.10 11.26
C ARG A 173 13.75 -0.93 12.35
N ARG A 174 13.39 -0.82 13.63
CA ARG A 174 13.84 -1.80 14.65
C ARG A 174 13.09 -3.13 14.53
N TYR A 175 11.89 -3.08 14.01
CA TYR A 175 10.95 -4.20 13.94
C TYR A 175 10.73 -4.75 12.54
N MET A 176 11.34 -4.18 11.51
CA MET A 176 11.30 -4.67 10.14
C MET A 176 12.66 -5.18 9.68
N ARG A 177 12.70 -6.36 9.06
CA ARG A 177 13.91 -6.96 8.51
C ARG A 177 13.66 -7.49 7.12
N ARG A 178 14.64 -7.31 6.25
CA ARG A 178 14.57 -7.69 4.84
C ARG A 178 15.72 -8.62 4.48
N LEU A 179 15.42 -9.66 3.70
CA LEU A 179 16.39 -10.56 3.10
C LEU A 179 16.01 -10.77 1.63
N GLU A 180 16.97 -10.58 0.72
CA GLU A 180 16.82 -10.98 -0.67
C GLU A 180 17.39 -12.38 -0.87
N ILE A 181 16.63 -13.25 -1.54
CA ILE A 181 17.02 -14.63 -1.85
C ILE A 181 17.05 -14.78 -3.37
N PRO A 182 18.22 -14.98 -3.98
CA PRO A 182 18.34 -15.19 -5.42
C PRO A 182 17.58 -16.44 -5.87
N ARG A 183 16.96 -16.38 -7.06
CA ARG A 183 16.13 -17.50 -7.59
C ARG A 183 16.85 -18.85 -7.70
N ARG A 184 18.18 -18.85 -7.90
CA ARG A 184 19.01 -20.06 -8.10
C ARG A 184 19.75 -20.49 -6.85
N ASP A 185 19.29 -20.03 -5.69
CA ASP A 185 19.94 -20.31 -4.43
C ASP A 185 19.46 -21.64 -3.83
N LEU A 186 20.28 -22.68 -3.98
CA LEU A 186 20.00 -24.02 -3.44
C LEU A 186 19.88 -24.03 -1.91
N LEU A 187 20.39 -23.01 -1.22
CA LEU A 187 20.31 -22.84 0.23
C LEU A 187 19.34 -21.72 0.63
N GLY A 188 18.50 -21.23 -0.29
CA GLY A 188 17.62 -20.08 -0.07
C GLY A 188 16.66 -20.26 1.12
N VAL A 189 16.03 -21.44 1.23
CA VAL A 189 15.13 -21.77 2.34
C VAL A 189 15.87 -21.86 3.68
N GLU A 190 17.06 -22.46 3.69
CA GLU A 190 17.89 -22.56 4.90
C GLU A 190 18.31 -21.17 5.39
N ARG A 191 18.75 -20.29 4.49
CA ARG A 191 19.12 -18.91 4.82
C ARG A 191 17.93 -18.13 5.34
N ALA A 192 16.75 -18.33 4.76
CA ALA A 192 15.51 -17.72 5.24
C ALA A 192 15.21 -18.13 6.68
N ARG A 193 15.32 -19.44 7.01
CA ARG A 193 15.12 -19.93 8.38
C ARG A 193 16.14 -19.35 9.35
N HIS A 194 17.42 -19.35 8.99
CA HIS A 194 18.46 -18.78 9.84
C HIS A 194 18.23 -17.28 10.10
N PHE A 195 17.83 -16.55 9.06
CA PHE A 195 17.47 -15.13 9.16
C PHE A 195 16.27 -14.90 10.08
N LEU A 196 15.20 -15.69 9.95
CA LEU A 196 14.04 -15.63 10.83
C LEU A 196 14.43 -15.93 12.28
N HIS A 197 15.06 -17.07 12.54
CA HIS A 197 15.46 -17.50 13.88
C HIS A 197 16.34 -16.46 14.59
N GLY A 198 17.31 -15.88 13.87
CA GLY A 198 18.16 -14.82 14.41
C GLY A 198 17.37 -13.60 14.87
N TRP A 199 16.34 -13.19 14.12
CA TRP A 199 15.51 -12.04 14.49
C TRP A 199 14.45 -12.36 15.54
N LEU A 200 13.88 -13.56 15.56
CA LEU A 200 13.00 -13.99 16.65
C LEU A 200 13.77 -14.03 17.97
N THR A 201 15.00 -14.52 17.97
CA THR A 201 15.90 -14.48 19.14
C THR A 201 16.18 -13.04 19.56
N ALA A 202 16.60 -12.18 18.63
CA ALA A 202 16.90 -10.77 18.91
C ALA A 202 15.68 -9.97 19.42
N TRP A 203 14.47 -10.36 19.02
CA TRP A 203 13.22 -9.75 19.47
C TRP A 203 12.61 -10.43 20.70
N SER A 204 13.23 -11.50 21.22
CA SER A 204 12.72 -12.31 22.33
C SER A 204 11.36 -12.96 22.05
N LEU A 205 11.13 -13.40 20.81
CA LEU A 205 9.90 -14.04 20.33
C LEU A 205 10.07 -15.55 20.14
N GLY A 206 10.72 -16.22 21.10
CA GLY A 206 11.00 -17.66 21.01
C GLY A 206 9.76 -18.55 21.05
N THR A 207 8.61 -18.01 21.49
CA THR A 207 7.35 -18.76 21.61
C THR A 207 6.74 -19.15 20.26
N VAL A 208 7.02 -18.37 19.21
CA VAL A 208 6.47 -18.58 17.86
C VAL A 208 7.49 -19.14 16.87
N ASP A 209 8.69 -19.51 17.33
CA ASP A 209 9.82 -19.84 16.45
C ASP A 209 9.57 -21.08 15.58
N ASP A 210 9.14 -22.19 16.20
CA ASP A 210 8.86 -23.43 15.48
C ASP A 210 7.76 -23.25 14.42
N GLU A 211 6.66 -22.58 14.80
CA GLU A 211 5.54 -22.28 13.89
C GLU A 211 5.98 -21.35 12.76
N ALA A 212 6.68 -20.25 13.09
CA ALA A 212 7.16 -19.29 12.11
C ALA A 212 8.14 -19.91 11.11
N GLN A 213 9.05 -20.78 11.55
CA GLN A 213 10.00 -21.48 10.69
C GLN A 213 9.31 -22.44 9.72
N LEU A 214 8.29 -23.16 10.19
CA LEU A 214 7.49 -24.05 9.35
C LEU A 214 6.76 -23.24 8.27
N LEU A 215 6.00 -22.22 8.68
CA LEU A 215 5.23 -21.38 7.75
C LEU A 215 6.13 -20.64 6.75
N LEU A 216 7.27 -20.13 7.20
CA LEU A 216 8.28 -19.51 6.33
C LEU A 216 8.76 -20.48 5.26
N SER A 217 9.07 -21.73 5.66
CA SER A 217 9.59 -22.73 4.73
C SER A 217 8.58 -23.00 3.60
N GLU A 218 7.28 -23.07 3.92
CA GLU A 218 6.22 -23.24 2.93
C GLU A 218 6.15 -22.05 1.96
N ILE A 219 6.05 -20.81 2.47
CA ILE A 219 5.86 -19.64 1.59
C ILE A 219 7.10 -19.31 0.75
N VAL A 220 8.32 -19.60 1.25
CA VAL A 220 9.57 -19.36 0.52
C VAL A 220 9.81 -20.46 -0.50
N THR A 221 9.55 -21.73 -0.15
CA THR A 221 9.65 -22.85 -1.10
C THR A 221 8.66 -22.64 -2.26
N ASN A 222 7.42 -22.27 -1.95
CA ASN A 222 6.43 -21.95 -2.98
C ASN A 222 6.90 -20.81 -3.90
N ALA A 223 7.50 -19.76 -3.34
CA ALA A 223 8.02 -18.65 -4.14
C ALA A 223 9.20 -19.07 -5.04
N LEU A 224 10.17 -19.83 -4.51
CA LEU A 224 11.34 -20.27 -5.28
C LEU A 224 10.99 -21.30 -6.36
N VAL A 225 10.09 -22.24 -6.06
CA VAL A 225 9.71 -23.32 -6.98
C VAL A 225 8.75 -22.84 -8.06
N HIS A 226 7.76 -22.01 -7.71
CA HIS A 226 6.66 -21.68 -8.63
C HIS A 226 6.77 -20.32 -9.31
N ALA A 227 7.57 -19.38 -8.80
CA ALA A 227 7.58 -18.01 -9.34
C ALA A 227 8.76 -17.69 -10.29
N ASP A 228 9.77 -18.56 -10.39
CA ASP A 228 11.01 -18.35 -11.17
C ASP A 228 11.56 -16.91 -11.07
N SER A 229 11.75 -16.43 -9.83
CA SER A 229 12.15 -15.05 -9.54
C SER A 229 12.94 -14.95 -8.24
N ASP A 230 13.67 -13.85 -8.07
CA ASP A 230 14.22 -13.51 -6.76
C ASP A 230 13.11 -13.25 -5.74
N VAL A 231 13.35 -13.63 -4.50
CA VAL A 231 12.39 -13.51 -3.40
C VAL A 231 12.82 -12.41 -2.44
N ASP A 232 11.93 -11.44 -2.24
CA ASP A 232 12.02 -10.39 -1.23
C ASP A 232 11.29 -10.86 0.04
N LEU A 233 12.05 -11.34 1.02
CA LEU A 233 11.52 -11.76 2.32
C LEU A 233 11.54 -10.58 3.30
N ARG A 234 10.41 -10.31 3.95
CA ARG A 234 10.26 -9.28 4.97
C ARG A 234 9.65 -9.84 6.25
N LEU A 235 10.28 -9.54 7.38
CA LEU A 235 9.74 -9.77 8.72
C LEU A 235 9.31 -8.41 9.29
N ARG A 236 8.15 -8.34 9.90
CA ARG A 236 7.69 -7.13 10.61
C ARG A 236 7.05 -7.53 11.94
N ARG A 237 7.59 -7.01 13.05
CA ARG A 237 6.99 -7.12 14.38
C ARG A 237 6.05 -5.94 14.63
N TYR A 238 4.87 -6.25 15.13
CA TYR A 238 3.87 -5.30 15.63
C TYR A 238 3.66 -5.50 17.13
N PRO A 239 2.94 -4.59 17.83
CA PRO A 239 2.66 -4.72 19.25
C PRO A 239 1.92 -6.01 19.69
N GLY A 240 1.27 -6.75 18.78
CA GLY A 240 0.55 -7.99 19.12
C GLY A 240 0.65 -9.13 18.10
N HIS A 241 1.42 -8.97 17.02
CA HIS A 241 1.64 -10.03 16.04
C HIS A 241 2.97 -9.86 15.30
N LEU A 242 3.47 -10.96 14.75
CA LEU A 242 4.56 -11.00 13.77
C LEU A 242 3.95 -11.23 12.39
N ARG A 243 4.30 -10.39 11.41
CA ARG A 243 3.98 -10.63 10.00
C ARG A 243 5.23 -11.03 9.23
N VAL A 244 5.13 -12.11 8.46
CA VAL A 244 6.17 -12.59 7.54
C VAL A 244 5.61 -12.51 6.13
N ARG A 245 6.35 -11.87 5.22
CA ARG A 245 5.94 -11.67 3.81
C ARG A 245 7.04 -12.10 2.86
N SER A 246 6.70 -12.96 1.91
CA SER A 246 7.53 -13.33 0.76
C SER A 246 6.95 -12.68 -0.49
N ALA A 247 7.73 -11.85 -1.20
CA ALA A 247 7.29 -11.20 -2.42
C ALA A 247 8.22 -11.54 -3.59
N THR A 248 7.64 -11.84 -4.74
CA THR A 248 8.40 -12.14 -5.97
C THR A 248 8.57 -10.86 -6.78
N ALA A 249 9.80 -10.57 -7.20
CA ALA A 249 10.08 -9.43 -8.07
C ALA A 249 10.23 -9.94 -9.51
N ASN A 250 9.12 -10.13 -10.25
CA ASN A 250 9.21 -10.52 -11.66
C ASN A 250 8.70 -9.43 -12.64
N PRO A 251 9.44 -9.11 -13.73
CA PRO A 251 9.00 -8.18 -14.78
C PRO A 251 8.02 -8.73 -15.83
N HIS A 252 7.53 -9.97 -15.71
CA HIS A 252 6.69 -10.65 -16.72
C HIS A 252 5.31 -11.04 -16.16
N PRO A 253 4.24 -10.96 -16.97
CA PRO A 253 2.87 -11.11 -16.50
C PRO A 253 2.61 -12.52 -15.97
N ALA A 254 1.88 -12.60 -14.85
CA ALA A 254 1.31 -13.85 -14.36
C ALA A 254 0.42 -14.45 -15.45
N ILE A 255 0.79 -15.62 -15.97
CA ILE A 255 -0.14 -16.43 -16.75
C ILE A 255 -1.17 -16.96 -15.75
N ASN A 256 -2.43 -16.56 -15.91
CA ASN A 256 -3.56 -17.23 -15.29
C ASN A 256 -3.58 -18.68 -15.78
N VAL A 257 -3.01 -19.61 -14.99
CA VAL A 257 -3.24 -21.03 -15.22
C VAL A 257 -4.50 -21.40 -14.45
N GLY A 258 -5.60 -21.44 -15.19
CA GLY A 258 -6.86 -21.99 -14.71
C GLY A 258 -6.86 -23.52 -14.67
N THR A 259 -7.68 -24.03 -13.77
CA THR A 259 -8.20 -25.41 -13.60
C THR A 259 -7.23 -26.49 -13.09
N PRO A 260 -7.67 -27.35 -12.14
CA PRO A 260 -6.79 -28.27 -11.41
C PRO A 260 -6.52 -29.54 -12.23
N GLY A 261 -5.24 -29.84 -12.42
CA GLY A 261 -4.76 -31.09 -13.02
C GLY A 261 -3.65 -31.68 -12.15
N GLU A 262 -4.00 -32.78 -11.48
CA GLU A 262 -3.26 -33.97 -11.00
C GLU A 262 -1.79 -33.94 -10.51
N ASP A 263 -1.06 -32.82 -10.52
CA ASP A 263 0.28 -32.68 -9.91
C ASP A 263 0.28 -31.77 -8.64
N GLN A 264 -0.90 -31.50 -8.06
CA GLN A 264 -1.10 -30.49 -6.99
C GLN A 264 -1.09 -31.02 -5.54
N ALA A 265 -0.70 -32.28 -5.31
CA ALA A 265 -0.80 -32.89 -3.98
C ALA A 265 0.14 -32.27 -2.94
N GLU A 266 1.31 -31.77 -3.33
CA GLU A 266 2.29 -31.16 -2.40
C GLU A 266 2.08 -29.64 -2.24
N SER A 267 1.85 -28.91 -3.34
CA SER A 267 1.61 -27.46 -3.32
C SER A 267 0.36 -27.08 -2.50
N GLY A 268 -0.66 -27.96 -2.48
CA GLY A 268 -1.86 -27.77 -1.65
C GLY A 268 -1.65 -27.98 -0.15
N ARG A 269 -0.68 -28.82 0.25
CA ARG A 269 -0.43 -29.13 1.68
C ARG A 269 0.26 -27.97 2.39
N GLY A 270 1.21 -27.32 1.74
CA GLY A 270 1.93 -26.18 2.32
C GLY A 270 1.00 -25.04 2.71
N MET A 271 0.07 -24.68 1.83
CA MET A 271 -0.92 -23.65 2.13
C MET A 271 -1.98 -24.09 3.14
N MET A 272 -2.27 -25.40 3.25
CA MET A 272 -3.10 -25.92 4.34
C MET A 272 -2.42 -25.74 5.71
N ILE A 273 -1.10 -25.94 5.80
CA ILE A 273 -0.33 -25.71 7.03
C ILE A 273 -0.36 -24.22 7.40
N VAL A 274 -0.12 -23.34 6.42
CA VAL A 274 -0.25 -21.87 6.61
C VAL A 274 -1.66 -21.50 7.09
N SER A 275 -2.69 -22.08 6.48
CA SER A 275 -4.08 -21.81 6.87
C SER A 275 -4.44 -22.32 8.26
N ALA A 276 -3.79 -23.38 8.73
CA ALA A 276 -4.10 -23.99 10.02
C ALA A 276 -3.40 -23.31 11.20
N LEU A 277 -2.21 -22.73 10.99
CA LEU A 277 -1.37 -22.18 12.06
C LEU A 277 -1.33 -20.65 12.10
N ALA A 278 -1.51 -19.98 10.97
CA ALA A 278 -1.48 -18.52 10.95
C ALA A 278 -2.76 -17.92 11.56
N SER A 279 -2.64 -16.85 12.33
CA SER A 279 -3.81 -16.08 12.79
C SER A 279 -4.51 -15.37 11.65
N ALA A 280 -3.72 -14.96 10.65
CA ALA A 280 -4.19 -14.43 9.38
C ALA A 280 -3.15 -14.73 8.30
N TRP A 281 -3.58 -14.96 7.08
CA TRP A 281 -2.67 -15.07 5.94
C TRP A 281 -3.37 -14.59 4.68
N GLY A 282 -2.58 -14.21 3.69
CA GLY A 282 -3.14 -13.75 2.43
C GLY A 282 -2.12 -13.72 1.32
N ASN A 283 -2.60 -13.32 0.15
CA ASN A 283 -1.74 -13.02 -0.98
C ASN A 283 -2.17 -11.69 -1.59
N SER A 284 -1.20 -10.87 -2.00
CA SER A 284 -1.45 -9.57 -2.61
C SER A 284 -0.60 -9.39 -3.87
N PRO A 285 -1.05 -8.58 -4.84
CA PRO A 285 -0.15 -8.10 -5.89
C PRO A 285 1.04 -7.36 -5.27
N SER A 286 2.23 -7.50 -5.85
CA SER A 286 3.45 -6.80 -5.43
C SER A 286 4.19 -6.27 -6.66
N GLY A 287 3.80 -5.10 -7.14
CA GLY A 287 4.26 -4.58 -8.43
C GLY A 287 3.78 -5.48 -9.57
N ARG A 288 4.70 -6.15 -10.26
CA ARG A 288 4.41 -7.14 -11.32
C ARG A 288 4.46 -8.60 -10.83
N GLY A 289 4.76 -8.84 -9.55
CA GLY A 289 4.80 -10.17 -8.94
C GLY A 289 3.69 -10.40 -7.90
N LYS A 290 3.81 -11.50 -7.17
CA LYS A 290 2.88 -11.93 -6.13
C LYS A 290 3.58 -11.89 -4.77
N ALA A 291 2.89 -11.39 -3.76
CA ALA A 291 3.30 -11.53 -2.38
C ALA A 291 2.39 -12.52 -1.66
N VAL A 292 2.98 -13.38 -0.83
CA VAL A 292 2.29 -14.23 0.13
C VAL A 292 2.76 -13.83 1.52
N TRP A 293 1.85 -13.73 2.47
CA TRP A 293 2.17 -13.34 3.83
C TRP A 293 1.34 -14.13 4.84
N PHE A 294 1.85 -14.23 6.06
CA PHE A 294 1.13 -14.79 7.21
C PHE A 294 1.44 -13.98 8.47
N GLU A 295 0.57 -14.14 9.46
CA GLU A 295 0.68 -13.55 10.79
C GLU A 295 0.67 -14.62 11.87
N LEU A 296 1.42 -14.37 12.94
CA LEU A 296 1.40 -15.14 14.17
C LEU A 296 1.17 -14.20 15.36
N PRO A 297 0.32 -14.56 16.32
CA PRO A 297 0.09 -13.75 17.53
C PRO A 297 1.34 -13.74 18.42
N LEU A 298 1.63 -12.61 19.08
CA LEU A 298 2.77 -12.45 20.02
C LEU A 298 2.33 -12.37 21.47
#